data_AF-A0A945WXX0-F1
#
_entry.id   AF-A0A945WXX0-F1
#
_cell.length_a   1.000
_cell.length_b   1.000
_cell.length_c   1.000
_cell.angle_alpha   90.00
_cell.angle_beta   90.00
_cell.angle_gamma   90.00
#
_symmetry.space_group_name_H-M   'P 1'
#
loop_
_entity.id
_entity.type
_entity.pdbx_description
1 polymer ?
#
loop_
_entity_poly.entity_id
_entity_poly.type
_entity_poly.pdbx_seq_one_letter_code
_entity_poly.pdbx_strand_id
1 'polypeptide(L)'
;MSNDEPPAMVPPRPRLTDTPRGQTIFISAWVLGTVITLSLWIGAFMLGQNTAEPTENLAQDVEPVDEAVPEFPLLGSSPQSPGVWGWLDLRGGECLTGFDDAFAQEFEVISCGASHDAELIHAELLSDDPGEPYPGDALVLAQAREICDVRDLVDIDVAREFSDLRTAYAYPVDATQWSAGERGVYCFVYSEGGDVFTQSLR
;
A
#
# COMPACT_ATOMS: atom_id res chain seq x y z
N MET A 1 -10.02 112.75 -7.42
CA MET A 1 -8.92 111.81 -7.73
C MET A 1 -8.52 111.17 -6.41
N SER A 2 -9.13 110.03 -6.09
CA SER A 2 -8.80 109.26 -4.88
C SER A 2 -7.70 108.28 -5.25
N ASN A 3 -6.56 108.40 -4.57
CA ASN A 3 -5.44 107.47 -4.71
C ASN A 3 -5.77 106.19 -3.93
N ASP A 4 -5.74 105.07 -4.64
CA ASP A 4 -5.76 103.71 -4.10
C ASP A 4 -4.31 103.34 -3.72
N GLU A 5 -4.06 103.02 -2.45
CA GLU A 5 -2.76 102.52 -1.98
C GLU A 5 -2.91 101.03 -1.62
N PRO A 6 -2.16 100.10 -2.24
CA PRO A 6 -2.34 98.68 -2.01
C PRO A 6 -1.82 98.26 -0.63
N PRO A 7 -2.48 97.29 0.05
CA PRO A 7 -2.13 96.89 1.41
C PRO A 7 -0.79 96.13 1.48
N ALA A 8 -0.04 96.38 2.55
CA ALA A 8 1.23 95.74 2.85
C ALA A 8 1.10 94.22 3.08
N MET A 9 1.93 93.43 2.40
CA MET A 9 2.05 91.99 2.63
C MET A 9 2.79 91.69 3.93
N VAL A 10 2.13 90.99 4.84
CA VAL A 10 2.73 90.46 6.09
C VAL A 10 3.48 89.16 5.77
N PRO A 11 4.74 88.98 6.21
CA PRO A 11 5.47 87.73 5.97
C PRO A 11 4.81 86.55 6.70
N PRO A 12 4.78 85.34 6.10
CA PRO A 12 4.22 84.16 6.76
C PRO A 12 5.05 83.78 7.99
N ARG A 13 4.39 83.43 9.10
CA ARG A 13 5.06 82.96 10.31
C ARG A 13 5.75 81.61 10.04
N PRO A 14 6.99 81.39 10.52
CA PRO A 14 7.69 80.12 10.32
C PRO A 14 6.94 78.97 11.00
N ARG A 15 6.85 77.83 10.32
CA ARG A 15 6.22 76.62 10.87
C ARG A 15 7.11 76.05 11.97
N LEU A 16 6.51 75.50 13.03
CA LEU A 16 7.25 74.95 14.19
C LEU A 16 8.27 73.86 13.79
N THR A 17 8.09 73.23 12.62
CA THR A 17 8.96 72.21 12.05
C THR A 17 10.27 72.74 11.47
N ASP A 18 10.41 74.05 11.22
CA ASP A 18 11.57 74.67 10.56
C ASP A 18 12.62 75.21 11.54
N THR A 19 12.46 74.97 12.85
CA THR A 19 13.45 75.33 13.86
C THR A 19 14.16 74.09 14.39
N PRO A 20 15.49 74.13 14.64
CA PRO A 20 16.26 72.97 15.10
C PRO A 20 15.68 72.32 16.36
N ARG A 21 15.12 73.14 17.27
CA ARG A 21 14.50 72.69 18.52
C ARG A 21 13.12 72.05 18.31
N GLY A 22 12.33 72.53 17.35
CA GLY A 22 11.03 71.94 17.01
C GLY A 22 11.21 70.58 16.33
N GLN A 23 12.16 70.48 15.41
CA GLN A 23 12.49 69.23 14.72
C GLN A 23 12.99 68.14 15.70
N THR A 24 13.80 68.47 16.70
CA THR A 24 14.23 67.49 17.73
C THR A 24 13.08 67.00 18.59
N ILE A 25 12.09 67.84 18.91
CA ILE A 25 10.91 67.44 19.69
C ILE A 25 10.06 66.48 18.87
N PHE A 26 9.79 66.79 17.59
CA PHE A 26 9.04 65.88 16.71
C PHE A 26 9.76 64.55 16.50
N ILE A 27 11.08 64.56 16.24
CA ILE A 27 11.86 63.33 16.08
C ILE A 27 11.84 62.51 17.37
N SER A 28 12.02 63.13 18.54
CA SER A 28 11.96 62.44 19.82
C SER A 28 10.61 61.80 20.11
N ALA A 29 9.50 62.47 19.74
CA ALA A 29 8.15 61.95 19.90
C ALA A 29 7.89 60.76 18.97
N TRP A 30 8.37 60.82 17.72
CA TRP A 30 8.31 59.70 16.77
C TRP A 30 9.15 58.51 17.23
N VAL A 31 10.40 58.75 17.66
CA VAL A 31 11.28 57.70 18.17
C VAL A 31 10.65 57.02 19.38
N LEU A 32 10.15 57.79 20.35
CA LEU A 32 9.50 57.24 21.54
C LEU A 32 8.23 56.44 21.19
N GLY A 33 7.42 56.94 20.27
CA GLY A 33 6.24 56.23 19.76
C GLY A 33 6.59 54.91 19.05
N THR A 34 7.63 54.90 18.22
CA THR A 34 8.12 53.68 17.55
C THR A 34 8.69 52.66 18.53
N VAL A 35 9.39 53.09 19.57
CA VAL A 35 9.96 52.20 20.59
C VAL A 35 8.85 51.56 21.44
N ILE A 36 7.80 52.32 21.79
CA ILE A 36 6.65 51.79 22.54
C ILE A 36 5.88 50.77 21.69
N THR A 37 5.62 51.09 20.42
CA THR A 37 4.91 50.17 19.52
C THR A 37 5.70 48.89 19.23
N LEU A 38 7.02 48.99 19.03
CA LEU A 38 7.89 47.81 18.90
C LEU A 38 7.92 46.97 20.18
N SER A 39 8.02 47.62 21.35
CA SER A 39 7.98 46.92 22.64
C SER A 39 6.65 46.17 22.84
N LEU A 40 5.52 46.76 22.45
CA LEU A 40 4.21 46.11 22.50
C LEU A 40 4.11 44.93 21.52
N TRP A 41 4.63 45.06 20.31
CA TRP A 41 4.69 43.97 19.33
C TRP A 41 5.56 42.81 19.80
N ILE A 42 6.74 43.11 20.35
CA ILE A 42 7.66 42.09 20.90
C ILE A 42 7.03 41.40 22.12
N GLY A 43 6.39 42.16 23.01
CA GLY A 43 5.65 41.61 24.15
C GLY A 43 4.53 40.68 23.70
N ALA A 44 3.70 41.10 22.74
CA ALA A 44 2.63 40.26 22.18
C ALA A 44 3.18 39.00 21.48
N PHE A 45 4.29 39.12 20.76
CA PHE A 45 4.96 37.99 20.13
C PHE A 45 5.46 36.99 21.18
N MET A 46 6.18 37.45 22.21
CA MET A 46 6.66 36.62 23.32
C MET A 46 5.53 35.94 24.11
N LEU A 47 4.40 36.64 24.34
CA LEU A 47 3.21 36.01 24.94
C LEU A 47 2.61 34.94 24.03
N GLY A 48 2.62 35.14 22.70
CA GLY A 48 2.14 34.16 21.72
C GLY A 48 3.05 32.94 21.54
N GLN A 49 4.34 33.03 21.88
CA GLN A 49 5.25 31.87 21.82
C GLN A 49 5.02 30.88 22.98
N ASN A 50 4.41 31.35 24.07
CA ASN A 50 4.14 30.53 25.25
C ASN A 50 2.83 29.73 25.18
N THR A 51 2.05 29.85 24.09
CA THR A 51 0.87 29.01 23.84
C THR A 51 1.16 27.81 22.93
N ALA A 52 2.43 27.44 22.78
CA ALA A 52 2.74 26.05 22.47
C ALA A 52 2.45 25.25 23.74
N GLU A 53 1.29 24.59 23.76
CA GLU A 53 1.08 23.51 24.72
C GLU A 53 2.34 22.63 24.67
N PRO A 54 2.92 22.24 25.81
CA PRO A 54 3.90 21.17 25.81
C PRO A 54 3.22 20.04 25.06
N THR A 55 3.70 19.73 23.86
CA THR A 55 3.41 18.43 23.28
C THR A 55 4.03 17.51 24.31
N GLU A 56 3.19 16.98 25.20
CA GLU A 56 3.56 15.83 25.98
C GLU A 56 4.02 14.86 24.91
N ASN A 57 5.34 14.70 24.81
CA ASN A 57 5.90 13.46 24.33
C ASN A 57 5.42 12.44 25.36
N LEU A 58 4.14 12.05 25.24
CA LEU A 58 3.73 10.70 25.43
C LEU A 58 4.68 9.97 24.51
N ALA A 59 5.80 9.50 25.10
CA ALA A 59 6.45 8.33 24.60
C ALA A 59 5.29 7.36 24.46
N GLN A 60 4.79 7.23 23.23
CA GLN A 60 4.02 6.07 22.87
C GLN A 60 4.92 4.95 23.32
N ASP A 61 4.42 4.19 24.29
CA ASP A 61 4.84 2.82 24.44
C ASP A 61 4.52 2.21 23.08
N VAL A 62 5.51 2.29 22.18
CA VAL A 62 5.48 1.58 20.92
C VAL A 62 5.60 0.16 21.40
N GLU A 63 4.45 -0.48 21.61
CA GLU A 63 4.39 -1.94 21.58
C GLU A 63 5.29 -2.37 20.43
N PRO A 64 6.25 -3.29 20.66
CA PRO A 64 7.11 -3.74 19.57
C PRO A 64 6.18 -4.07 18.41
N VAL A 65 6.39 -3.40 17.27
CA VAL A 65 5.74 -3.80 16.03
C VAL A 65 6.19 -5.24 15.85
N ASP A 66 5.31 -6.17 16.21
CA ASP A 66 5.49 -7.57 15.93
C ASP A 66 5.55 -7.60 14.42
N GLU A 67 6.77 -7.67 13.86
CA GLU A 67 6.96 -7.82 12.43
C GLU A 67 6.17 -9.08 12.08
N ALA A 68 5.02 -8.89 11.41
CA ALA A 68 4.10 -9.97 11.13
C ALA A 68 4.88 -11.06 10.39
N VAL A 69 5.11 -12.19 11.07
CA VAL A 69 5.76 -13.35 10.47
C VAL A 69 4.87 -13.76 9.30
N PRO A 70 5.41 -13.90 8.07
CA PRO A 70 4.60 -14.30 6.94
C PRO A 70 3.96 -15.66 7.22
N GLU A 71 2.64 -15.75 6.99
CA GLU A 71 1.91 -17.00 7.11
C GLU A 71 1.95 -17.73 5.77
N PHE A 72 2.37 -19.00 5.80
CA PHE A 72 2.47 -19.82 4.60
C PHE A 72 1.20 -20.68 4.40
N PRO A 73 0.75 -20.88 3.15
CA PRO A 73 -0.29 -21.84 2.83
C PRO A 73 0.01 -23.26 3.34
N LEU A 74 -1.02 -23.95 3.83
CA LEU A 74 -0.93 -25.32 4.38
C LEU A 74 -1.02 -26.40 3.28
N LEU A 75 -0.06 -26.38 2.35
CA LEU A 75 -0.04 -27.24 1.17
C LEU A 75 0.38 -28.69 1.46
N GLY A 76 0.02 -29.61 0.56
CA GLY A 76 0.35 -31.04 0.65
C GLY A 76 -0.39 -31.81 1.75
N SER A 77 -1.38 -31.17 2.39
CA SER A 77 -2.25 -31.79 3.40
C SER A 77 -3.50 -32.39 2.76
N SER A 78 -4.47 -32.88 3.55
CA SER A 78 -5.70 -33.42 2.99
C SER A 78 -6.49 -32.35 2.22
N PRO A 79 -7.07 -32.69 1.04
CA PRO A 79 -7.82 -31.74 0.23
C PRO A 79 -8.94 -31.06 1.01
N GLN A 80 -9.30 -29.85 0.58
CA GLN A 80 -10.45 -29.15 1.11
C GLN A 80 -11.76 -29.92 0.86
N SER A 81 -12.71 -29.79 1.80
CA SER A 81 -14.06 -30.33 1.62
C SER A 81 -14.81 -29.54 0.54
N PRO A 82 -15.85 -30.11 -0.09
CA PRO A 82 -16.65 -29.37 -1.06
C PRO A 82 -17.15 -28.02 -0.55
N GLY A 83 -17.01 -26.97 -1.37
CA GLY A 83 -17.28 -25.58 -1.00
C GLY A 83 -16.45 -24.59 -1.83
N VAL A 84 -16.64 -23.30 -1.57
CA VAL A 84 -15.83 -22.23 -2.18
C VAL A 84 -14.65 -21.93 -1.26
N TRP A 85 -13.45 -21.95 -1.82
CA TRP A 85 -12.20 -21.73 -1.10
C TRP A 85 -11.35 -20.67 -1.79
N GLY A 86 -10.66 -19.84 -0.99
CA GLY A 86 -9.64 -18.96 -1.51
C GLY A 86 -8.47 -19.76 -2.06
N TRP A 87 -7.78 -19.22 -3.06
CA TRP A 87 -6.65 -19.90 -3.71
C TRP A 87 -5.53 -20.32 -2.73
N LEU A 88 -5.23 -19.48 -1.71
CA LEU A 88 -4.25 -19.80 -0.66
C LEU A 88 -4.72 -20.90 0.30
N ASP A 89 -6.03 -21.16 0.37
CA ASP A 89 -6.60 -22.18 1.23
C ASP A 89 -6.65 -23.56 0.57
N LEU A 90 -6.41 -23.66 -0.75
CA LEU A 90 -6.27 -24.95 -1.42
C LEU A 90 -5.04 -25.71 -0.90
N ARG A 91 -5.14 -27.04 -0.86
CA ARG A 91 -4.13 -27.90 -0.21
C ARG A 91 -3.48 -28.91 -1.15
N GLY A 92 -4.06 -29.14 -2.32
CA GLY A 92 -3.65 -30.18 -3.26
C GLY A 92 -4.60 -31.38 -3.21
N GLY A 93 -5.00 -31.86 -4.39
CA GLY A 93 -5.93 -32.97 -4.60
C GLY A 93 -7.41 -32.57 -4.70
N GLU A 94 -7.73 -31.28 -4.73
CA GLU A 94 -9.10 -30.80 -4.91
C GLU A 94 -9.58 -30.95 -6.36
N CYS A 95 -10.79 -31.49 -6.52
CA CYS A 95 -11.51 -31.52 -7.79
C CYS A 95 -12.43 -30.30 -7.89
N LEU A 96 -12.43 -29.65 -9.06
CA LEU A 96 -12.99 -28.33 -9.26
C LEU A 96 -14.04 -28.33 -10.37
N THR A 97 -15.05 -27.49 -10.22
CA THR A 97 -16.03 -27.21 -11.27
C THR A 97 -15.97 -25.73 -11.66
N GLY A 98 -16.21 -25.42 -12.93
CA GLY A 98 -16.15 -24.05 -13.42
C GLY A 98 -14.75 -23.47 -13.45
N PHE A 99 -13.72 -24.31 -13.54
CA PHE A 99 -12.34 -23.85 -13.66
C PHE A 99 -12.13 -23.09 -14.98
N ASP A 100 -11.48 -21.93 -14.90
CA ASP A 100 -11.21 -21.05 -16.04
C ASP A 100 -9.75 -20.54 -16.01
N ASP A 101 -9.32 -20.05 -14.85
CA ASP A 101 -7.98 -19.48 -14.64
C ASP A 101 -7.32 -20.05 -13.38
N ALA A 102 -6.06 -20.44 -13.48
CA ALA A 102 -5.26 -20.86 -12.33
C ALA A 102 -5.02 -19.72 -11.34
N PHE A 103 -5.07 -18.46 -11.77
CA PHE A 103 -4.93 -17.27 -10.92
C PHE A 103 -6.27 -16.73 -10.38
N ALA A 104 -7.36 -17.50 -10.49
CA ALA A 104 -8.62 -17.14 -9.86
C ALA A 104 -8.45 -16.99 -8.33
N GLN A 105 -9.18 -16.03 -7.74
CA GLN A 105 -9.09 -15.77 -6.30
C GLN A 105 -9.80 -16.82 -5.46
N GLU A 106 -10.83 -17.45 -6.03
CA GLU A 106 -11.65 -18.46 -5.40
C GLU A 106 -11.88 -19.62 -6.37
N PHE A 107 -12.02 -20.82 -5.81
CA PHE A 107 -12.30 -22.05 -6.55
C PHE A 107 -13.48 -22.79 -5.93
N GLU A 108 -14.34 -23.36 -6.77
CA GLU A 108 -15.44 -24.22 -6.34
C GLU A 108 -14.96 -25.67 -6.27
N VAL A 109 -14.69 -26.14 -5.06
CA VAL A 109 -14.27 -27.52 -4.76
C VAL A 109 -15.50 -28.42 -4.68
N ILE A 110 -15.44 -29.56 -5.35
CA ILE A 110 -16.47 -30.60 -5.33
C ILE A 110 -15.87 -31.97 -5.01
N SER A 111 -16.73 -32.96 -4.78
CA SER A 111 -16.28 -34.35 -4.62
C SER A 111 -15.70 -34.86 -5.93
N CYS A 112 -14.52 -35.49 -5.90
CA CYS A 112 -13.89 -36.08 -7.09
C CYS A 112 -14.69 -37.24 -7.72
N GLY A 113 -15.67 -37.80 -7.01
CA GLY A 113 -16.63 -38.75 -7.60
C GLY A 113 -17.79 -38.08 -8.35
N ALA A 114 -17.90 -36.75 -8.30
CA ALA A 114 -18.85 -35.97 -9.08
C ALA A 114 -18.22 -35.51 -10.40
N SER A 115 -19.05 -35.06 -11.34
CA SER A 115 -18.62 -34.46 -12.59
C SER A 115 -17.86 -33.16 -12.32
N HIS A 116 -16.60 -33.07 -12.74
CA HIS A 116 -15.71 -31.92 -12.51
C HIS A 116 -14.88 -31.62 -13.77
N ASP A 117 -14.31 -30.42 -13.92
CA ASP A 117 -13.61 -29.97 -15.14
C ASP A 117 -12.12 -29.64 -14.92
N ALA A 118 -11.66 -29.60 -13.68
CA ALA A 118 -10.24 -29.51 -13.34
C ALA A 118 -9.91 -30.23 -12.03
N GLU A 119 -8.65 -30.60 -11.84
CA GLU A 119 -8.13 -31.11 -10.57
C GLU A 119 -6.80 -30.44 -10.22
N LEU A 120 -6.64 -29.99 -8.97
CA LEU A 120 -5.38 -29.51 -8.43
C LEU A 120 -4.48 -30.71 -8.10
N ILE A 121 -3.75 -31.22 -9.10
CA ILE A 121 -2.95 -32.44 -8.99
C ILE A 121 -1.85 -32.30 -7.94
N HIS A 122 -1.23 -31.14 -7.82
CA HIS A 122 -0.12 -30.91 -6.88
C HIS A 122 -0.11 -29.48 -6.36
N ALA A 123 0.28 -29.31 -5.09
CA ALA A 123 0.52 -28.00 -4.51
C ALA A 123 1.73 -28.07 -3.56
N GLU A 124 2.64 -27.11 -3.67
CA GLU A 124 3.91 -27.11 -2.95
C GLU A 124 4.42 -25.68 -2.70
N LEU A 125 5.12 -25.47 -1.58
CA LEU A 125 5.78 -24.19 -1.31
C LEU A 125 7.13 -24.13 -2.03
N LEU A 126 7.41 -22.99 -2.69
CA LEU A 126 8.75 -22.71 -3.22
C LEU A 126 9.80 -22.57 -2.10
N SER A 127 9.37 -22.11 -0.93
CA SER A 127 10.19 -21.92 0.26
C SER A 127 9.31 -21.71 1.48
N ASP A 128 9.70 -22.30 2.60
CA ASP A 128 9.15 -22.09 3.94
C ASP A 128 10.08 -21.27 4.85
N ASP A 129 11.18 -20.72 4.30
CA ASP A 129 12.09 -19.83 5.04
C ASP A 129 11.57 -18.38 5.01
N PRO A 130 11.00 -17.84 6.11
CA PRO A 130 10.44 -16.48 6.12
C PRO A 130 11.47 -15.41 5.76
N GLY A 131 12.77 -15.65 5.97
CA GLY A 131 13.85 -14.72 5.67
C GLY A 131 14.40 -14.80 4.24
N GLU A 132 13.95 -15.76 3.42
CA GLU A 132 14.46 -15.91 2.06
C GLU A 132 14.09 -14.69 1.18
N PRO A 133 15.05 -14.01 0.55
CA PRO A 133 14.76 -12.89 -0.35
C PRO A 133 14.05 -13.38 -1.62
N TYR A 134 13.21 -12.52 -2.20
CA TYR A 134 12.53 -12.87 -3.45
C TYR A 134 13.53 -13.28 -4.54
N PRO A 135 13.44 -14.51 -5.10
CA PRO A 135 14.44 -15.03 -6.05
C PRO A 135 14.42 -14.32 -7.41
N GLY A 136 13.35 -13.55 -7.69
CA GLY A 136 13.09 -12.88 -8.96
C GLY A 136 12.19 -13.70 -9.89
N ASP A 137 11.40 -12.99 -10.71
CA ASP A 137 10.31 -13.55 -11.52
C ASP A 137 10.76 -14.74 -12.38
N ALA A 138 11.95 -14.63 -13.00
CA ALA A 138 12.47 -15.64 -13.91
C ALA A 138 12.78 -16.98 -13.22
N LEU A 139 13.30 -16.92 -11.98
CA LEU A 139 13.63 -18.12 -11.22
C LEU A 139 12.36 -18.76 -10.64
N VAL A 140 11.47 -17.95 -10.09
CA VAL A 140 10.17 -18.41 -9.58
C VAL A 140 9.35 -19.10 -10.67
N LEU A 141 9.24 -18.51 -11.87
CA LEU A 141 8.54 -19.14 -12.99
C LEU A 141 9.23 -20.43 -13.47
N ALA A 142 10.56 -20.47 -13.45
CA ALA A 142 11.28 -21.69 -13.83
C ALA A 142 11.01 -22.83 -12.85
N GLN A 143 11.04 -22.55 -11.54
CA GLN A 143 10.72 -23.52 -10.50
C GLN A 143 9.25 -23.96 -10.55
N ALA A 144 8.31 -23.03 -10.71
CA ALA A 144 6.89 -23.36 -10.85
C ALA A 144 6.63 -24.29 -12.04
N ARG A 145 7.31 -24.08 -13.18
CA ARG A 145 7.24 -24.99 -14.34
C ARG A 145 7.77 -26.38 -14.05
N GLU A 146 8.87 -26.47 -13.30
CA GLU A 146 9.47 -27.75 -12.92
C GLU A 146 8.56 -28.51 -11.95
N ILE A 147 8.05 -27.84 -10.91
CA ILE A 147 7.10 -28.39 -9.94
C ILE A 147 5.83 -28.87 -10.64
N CYS A 148 5.34 -28.12 -11.63
CA CYS A 148 4.12 -28.47 -12.35
C CYS A 148 4.30 -29.41 -13.55
N ASP A 149 5.46 -30.05 -13.73
CA ASP A 149 5.60 -31.22 -14.60
C ASP A 149 5.02 -32.48 -13.91
N VAL A 150 3.70 -32.46 -13.68
CA VAL A 150 2.98 -33.44 -12.85
C VAL A 150 2.57 -34.71 -13.58
N ARG A 151 3.16 -35.02 -14.74
CA ARG A 151 2.74 -36.14 -15.59
C ARG A 151 2.79 -37.49 -14.87
N ASP A 152 3.75 -37.66 -13.97
CA ASP A 152 3.94 -38.88 -13.19
C ASP A 152 2.99 -38.97 -11.98
N LEU A 153 2.27 -37.90 -11.66
CA LEU A 153 1.25 -37.84 -10.60
C LEU A 153 -0.16 -38.04 -11.13
N VAL A 154 -0.34 -38.14 -12.45
CA VAL A 154 -1.64 -38.29 -13.09
C VAL A 154 -1.94 -39.77 -13.37
N ASP A 155 -3.13 -40.23 -13.02
CA ASP A 155 -3.65 -41.54 -13.38
C ASP A 155 -3.80 -41.67 -14.91
N ILE A 156 -2.87 -42.43 -15.50
CA ILE A 156 -2.81 -42.66 -16.94
C ILE A 156 -4.02 -43.42 -17.49
N ASP A 157 -4.68 -44.24 -16.66
CA ASP A 157 -5.84 -45.02 -17.08
C ASP A 157 -7.07 -44.13 -17.30
N VAL A 158 -7.20 -43.06 -16.52
CA VAL A 158 -8.22 -42.02 -16.68
C VAL A 158 -7.77 -41.01 -17.74
N ALA A 159 -6.54 -40.54 -17.68
CA ALA A 159 -6.04 -39.47 -18.56
C ALA A 159 -6.10 -39.83 -20.05
N ARG A 160 -5.91 -41.10 -20.42
CA ARG A 160 -5.99 -41.55 -21.83
C ARG A 160 -7.38 -41.40 -22.46
N GLU A 161 -8.42 -41.18 -21.65
CA GLU A 161 -9.79 -40.95 -22.13
C GLU A 161 -9.93 -39.54 -22.72
N PHE A 162 -9.00 -38.64 -22.40
CA PHE A 162 -8.99 -37.24 -22.81
C PHE A 162 -7.80 -36.96 -23.72
N SER A 163 -8.04 -36.32 -24.86
CA SER A 163 -6.98 -36.02 -25.85
C SER A 163 -6.37 -34.62 -25.70
N ASP A 164 -6.94 -33.80 -24.82
CA ASP A 164 -6.72 -32.36 -24.74
C ASP A 164 -6.47 -31.88 -23.30
N LEU A 165 -5.96 -32.76 -22.43
CA LEU A 165 -5.55 -32.37 -21.09
C LEU A 165 -4.42 -31.35 -21.16
N ARG A 166 -4.57 -30.29 -20.37
CA ARG A 166 -3.61 -29.20 -20.20
C ARG A 166 -3.26 -29.05 -18.74
N THR A 167 -2.06 -28.54 -18.50
CA THR A 167 -1.61 -28.12 -17.18
C THR A 167 -1.59 -26.60 -17.13
N ALA A 168 -2.29 -26.02 -16.16
CA ALA A 168 -2.18 -24.61 -15.79
C ALA A 168 -1.62 -24.52 -14.37
N TYR A 169 -0.94 -23.42 -14.05
CA TYR A 169 -0.33 -23.29 -12.74
C TYR A 169 -0.26 -21.85 -12.25
N ALA A 170 -0.52 -21.67 -10.95
CA ALA A 170 -0.37 -20.41 -10.24
C ALA A 170 0.86 -20.45 -9.33
N TYR A 171 1.46 -19.29 -9.12
CA TYR A 171 2.69 -19.08 -8.36
C TYR A 171 2.80 -17.60 -7.98
N PRO A 172 3.63 -17.21 -6.99
CA PRO A 172 3.85 -15.81 -6.66
C PRO A 172 4.40 -15.02 -7.86
N VAL A 173 3.69 -13.97 -8.29
CA VAL A 173 4.07 -13.18 -9.46
C VAL A 173 5.00 -12.01 -9.14
N ASP A 174 5.14 -11.63 -7.86
CA ASP A 174 6.01 -10.53 -7.46
C ASP A 174 6.57 -10.64 -6.02
N ALA A 175 7.45 -9.71 -5.68
CA ALA A 175 8.09 -9.61 -4.37
C ALA A 175 7.11 -9.27 -3.23
N THR A 176 5.98 -8.62 -3.53
CA THR A 176 4.97 -8.27 -2.52
C THR A 176 4.30 -9.55 -2.02
N GLN A 177 3.84 -10.40 -2.94
CA GLN A 177 3.27 -11.71 -2.61
C GLN A 177 4.27 -12.59 -1.86
N TRP A 178 5.51 -12.64 -2.34
CA TRP A 178 6.58 -13.39 -1.68
C TRP A 178 6.79 -12.95 -0.22
N SER A 179 6.81 -11.63 0.02
CA SER A 179 6.97 -11.05 1.35
C SER A 179 5.77 -11.28 2.26
N ALA A 180 4.58 -11.47 1.68
CA ALA A 180 3.35 -11.82 2.41
C ALA A 180 3.26 -13.30 2.78
N GLY A 181 4.18 -14.15 2.29
CA GLY A 181 4.14 -15.60 2.52
C GLY A 181 3.38 -16.39 1.45
N GLU A 182 2.90 -15.74 0.39
CA GLU A 182 2.16 -16.36 -0.72
C GLU A 182 3.10 -17.14 -1.66
N ARG A 183 3.81 -18.14 -1.13
CA ARG A 183 4.90 -18.85 -1.83
C ARG A 183 4.48 -20.18 -2.44
N GLY A 184 3.19 -20.43 -2.54
CA GLY A 184 2.63 -21.67 -3.09
C GLY A 184 2.70 -21.72 -4.61
N VAL A 185 2.97 -22.92 -5.13
CA VAL A 185 2.78 -23.31 -6.52
C VAL A 185 1.62 -24.30 -6.56
N TYR A 186 0.65 -24.05 -7.44
CA TYR A 186 -0.58 -24.82 -7.56
C TYR A 186 -0.70 -25.34 -8.99
N CYS A 187 -0.70 -26.66 -9.18
CA CYS A 187 -0.64 -27.31 -10.48
C CYS A 187 -1.98 -27.96 -10.84
N PHE A 188 -2.75 -27.31 -11.70
CA PHE A 188 -4.06 -27.76 -12.14
C PHE A 188 -3.96 -28.53 -13.45
N VAL A 189 -4.71 -29.63 -13.56
CA VAL A 189 -4.95 -30.33 -14.83
C VAL A 189 -6.43 -30.22 -15.19
N TYR A 190 -6.70 -29.85 -16.43
CA TYR A 190 -8.05 -29.59 -16.95
C TYR A 190 -8.16 -30.01 -18.42
N SER A 191 -9.39 -30.20 -18.92
CA SER A 191 -9.65 -30.41 -20.35
C SER A 191 -9.86 -29.07 -21.06
N GLU A 192 -9.07 -28.79 -22.11
CA GLU A 192 -9.20 -27.54 -22.88
C GLU A 192 -10.54 -27.44 -23.63
N GLY A 193 -11.10 -28.57 -24.05
CA GLY A 193 -12.39 -28.68 -24.72
C GLY A 193 -13.60 -28.61 -23.79
N GLY A 194 -13.37 -28.58 -22.47
CA GLY A 194 -14.41 -28.55 -21.45
C GLY A 194 -15.06 -29.91 -21.20
N ASP A 195 -14.39 -31.01 -21.55
CA ASP A 195 -14.84 -32.34 -21.14
C ASP A 195 -14.75 -32.47 -19.62
N VAL A 196 -15.67 -33.24 -19.05
CA VAL A 196 -15.78 -33.43 -17.60
C VAL A 196 -15.24 -34.79 -17.18
N PHE A 197 -14.55 -34.79 -16.04
CA PHE A 197 -14.04 -35.96 -15.35
C PHE A 197 -15.12 -36.55 -14.43
N THR A 198 -15.19 -37.88 -14.36
CA THR A 198 -16.09 -38.59 -13.42
C THR A 198 -15.32 -39.42 -12.39
N GLN A 199 -14.00 -39.40 -12.49
CA GLN A 199 -13.04 -40.01 -11.59
C GLN A 199 -11.90 -39.01 -11.40
N SER A 200 -11.19 -39.11 -10.28
CA SER A 200 -10.00 -38.30 -10.04
C SER A 200 -8.90 -38.66 -11.05
N LEU A 201 -8.12 -37.64 -11.43
CA LEU A 201 -6.91 -37.74 -12.23
C LEU A 201 -5.67 -38.04 -11.38
N ARG A 202 -5.74 -38.11 -10.05
CA ARG A 202 -4.60 -38.30 -9.14
C ARG A 202 -4.55 -39.70 -8.51
#